data_AF-A0A7X9KNX0-F1
#
_entry.id   AF-A0A7X9KNX0-F1
#
_cell.length_a   1.000
_cell.length_b   1.000
_cell.length_c   1.000
_cell.angle_alpha   90.00
_cell.angle_beta   90.00
_cell.angle_gamma   90.00
#
_symmetry.space_group_name_H-M   'P 1'
#
loop_
_entity.id
_entity.type
_entity.pdbx_description
1 polymer ?
#
loop_
_entity_poly.entity_id
_entity_poly.type
_entity_poly.pdbx_seq_one_letter_code
_entity_poly.pdbx_strand_id
1 'polypeptide(L)'
;YDEEMMGFDMMGDSHLATSFIGYHHYRYGWLPFVKDDPKVIYLTNQHSYSVTLTPLSAKKGINVVLIPDKRVTKDSLELPSKLWGIEICQDVQGTEQFFAGKGEKMFSEGDKLLIYTVEYPELPNKRAIRLFPKKEFNKDTDRWRNVFLYNDNEVFDNIEAPMTVEIHKVENNNYQLLITLKPR
;
A
#
# COMPACT_ATOMS: atom_id res chain seq x y z
N TYR A 1 -13.88 14.97 3.90
CA TYR A 1 -12.54 14.92 3.30
C TYR A 1 -11.76 13.81 4.00
N ASP A 2 -11.12 12.96 3.22
CA ASP A 2 -10.57 11.67 3.65
C ASP A 2 -9.21 11.85 4.34
N GLU A 3 -9.19 12.34 5.58
CA GLU A 3 -7.95 12.81 6.23
C GLU A 3 -6.84 11.74 6.34
N GLU A 4 -7.21 10.45 6.30
CA GLU A 4 -6.26 9.33 6.37
C GLU A 4 -5.61 9.03 5.01
N MET A 5 -6.38 9.05 3.91
CA MET A 5 -5.85 8.85 2.55
C MET A 5 -5.41 10.15 1.86
N MET A 6 -5.63 11.31 2.49
CA MET A 6 -5.30 12.63 1.94
C MET A 6 -3.90 12.63 1.33
N GLY A 7 -3.86 12.73 0.01
CA GLY A 7 -2.64 12.86 -0.78
C GLY A 7 -1.95 11.56 -1.17
N PHE A 8 -2.32 10.39 -0.65
CA PHE A 8 -1.76 9.12 -1.11
C PHE A 8 -2.52 8.53 -2.31
N ASP A 9 -3.79 8.88 -2.46
CA ASP A 9 -4.66 8.41 -3.52
C ASP A 9 -5.53 9.55 -4.08
N MET A 10 -5.65 9.63 -5.40
CA MET A 10 -6.53 10.59 -6.08
C MET A 10 -8.00 10.43 -5.69
N MET A 11 -8.43 9.22 -5.29
CA MET A 11 -9.79 9.01 -4.77
C MET A 11 -10.01 9.63 -3.38
N GLY A 12 -8.93 9.88 -2.62
CA GLY A 12 -8.98 10.53 -1.30
C GLY A 12 -8.80 12.05 -1.39
N ASP A 13 -7.77 12.51 -2.12
CA ASP A 13 -7.52 13.94 -2.37
C ASP A 13 -6.69 14.17 -3.65
N SER A 14 -7.35 14.56 -4.73
CA SER A 14 -6.74 14.84 -6.03
C SER A 14 -5.90 16.12 -6.08
N HIS A 15 -5.96 16.99 -5.06
CA HIS A 15 -5.09 18.17 -4.99
C HIS A 15 -3.69 17.83 -4.46
N LEU A 16 -3.57 16.70 -3.76
CA LEU A 16 -2.35 16.30 -3.07
C LEU A 16 -1.73 15.04 -3.69
N ALA A 17 -2.56 14.09 -4.14
CA ALA A 17 -2.11 12.89 -4.79
C ALA A 17 -1.81 13.16 -6.27
N THR A 18 -0.74 12.55 -6.78
CA THR A 18 -0.38 12.64 -8.21
C THR A 18 -0.94 11.52 -9.07
N SER A 19 -1.41 10.44 -8.45
CA SER A 19 -1.96 9.25 -9.12
C SER A 19 -2.91 8.50 -8.20
N PHE A 20 -3.68 7.58 -8.78
CA PHE A 20 -4.34 6.53 -8.03
C PHE A 20 -3.31 5.54 -7.46
N ILE A 21 -3.64 4.93 -6.33
CA ILE A 21 -2.84 3.81 -5.81
C ILE A 21 -2.98 2.58 -6.71
N GLY A 22 -2.00 1.69 -6.69
CA GLY A 22 -1.94 0.52 -7.56
C GLY A 22 -3.12 -0.44 -7.37
N TYR A 23 -3.74 -0.51 -6.18
CA TYR A 23 -5.00 -1.27 -6.02
C TYR A 23 -6.12 -0.74 -6.93
N HIS A 24 -6.28 0.58 -7.05
CA HIS A 24 -7.27 1.15 -7.97
C HIS A 24 -6.92 0.86 -9.42
N HIS A 25 -5.64 0.98 -9.81
CA HIS A 25 -5.22 0.58 -11.15
C HIS A 25 -5.52 -0.90 -11.44
N TYR A 26 -5.29 -1.78 -10.47
CA TYR A 26 -5.66 -3.19 -10.56
C TYR A 26 -7.18 -3.38 -10.71
N ARG A 27 -7.96 -2.75 -9.82
CA ARG A 27 -9.42 -2.89 -9.75
C ARG A 27 -10.13 -2.40 -11.02
N TYR A 28 -9.59 -1.37 -11.66
CA TYR A 28 -10.11 -0.81 -12.91
C TYR A 28 -9.50 -1.43 -14.17
N GLY A 29 -8.62 -2.43 -14.03
CA GLY A 29 -8.03 -3.15 -15.16
C GLY A 29 -6.94 -2.37 -15.91
N TRP A 30 -6.34 -1.38 -15.27
CA TRP A 30 -5.24 -0.57 -15.82
C TRP A 30 -3.85 -1.20 -15.57
N LEU A 31 -3.77 -2.21 -14.70
CA LEU A 31 -2.60 -3.09 -14.62
C LEU A 31 -2.86 -4.35 -15.43
N PRO A 32 -2.29 -4.48 -16.65
CA PRO A 32 -2.48 -5.66 -17.48
C PRO A 32 -1.90 -6.89 -16.78
N PHE A 33 -2.68 -7.96 -16.69
CA PHE A 33 -2.16 -9.25 -16.27
C PHE A 33 -1.37 -9.87 -17.43
N VAL A 34 -0.05 -9.88 -17.29
CA VAL A 34 0.85 -10.63 -18.17
C VAL A 34 1.36 -11.81 -17.37
N LYS A 35 1.05 -13.04 -17.80
CA LYS A 35 1.37 -14.27 -17.06
C LYS A 35 2.86 -14.35 -16.68
N ASP A 36 3.73 -13.92 -17.58
CA ASP A 36 5.19 -13.98 -17.43
C ASP A 36 5.78 -12.72 -16.76
N ASP A 37 4.96 -11.69 -16.49
CA ASP A 37 5.34 -10.44 -15.83
C ASP A 37 4.15 -9.85 -15.06
N PRO A 38 3.67 -10.54 -14.01
CA PRO A 38 2.49 -10.10 -13.29
C PRO A 38 2.77 -8.79 -12.54
N LYS A 39 1.95 -7.77 -12.75
CA LYS A 39 2.04 -6.52 -11.98
C LYS A 39 1.47 -6.61 -10.57
N VAL A 40 0.63 -7.61 -10.33
CA VAL A 40 -0.06 -7.84 -9.07
C VAL A 40 0.06 -9.31 -8.72
N ILE A 41 0.37 -9.59 -7.45
CA ILE A 41 0.40 -10.97 -6.93
C ILE A 41 -0.54 -11.12 -5.75
N TYR A 42 -1.07 -12.33 -5.61
CA TYR A 42 -1.91 -12.72 -4.48
C TYR A 42 -1.18 -13.76 -3.63
N LEU A 43 -1.02 -13.49 -2.34
CA LEU A 43 -0.41 -14.44 -1.40
C LEU A 43 -1.51 -15.05 -0.51
N THR A 44 -1.83 -16.31 -0.73
CA THR A 44 -2.97 -16.99 -0.06
C THR A 44 -2.56 -18.16 0.82
N ASN A 45 -1.36 -18.71 0.63
CA ASN A 45 -0.92 -19.92 1.32
C ASN A 45 0.02 -19.56 2.46
N GLN A 46 -0.14 -20.24 3.60
CA GLN A 46 0.74 -20.04 4.75
C GLN A 46 2.18 -20.40 4.38
N HIS A 47 3.01 -19.38 4.17
CA HIS A 47 4.40 -19.48 3.74
C HIS A 47 5.12 -18.15 3.97
N SER A 48 6.45 -18.19 3.95
CA SER A 48 7.30 -17.00 3.90
C SER A 48 7.70 -16.72 2.46
N TYR A 49 7.33 -15.54 1.97
CA TYR A 49 7.57 -15.10 0.61
C TYR A 49 8.67 -14.05 0.57
N SER A 50 9.52 -14.14 -0.45
CA SER A 50 10.47 -13.09 -0.80
C SER A 50 9.98 -12.42 -2.08
N VAL A 51 9.55 -11.15 -1.99
CA VAL A 51 8.95 -10.41 -3.11
C VAL A 51 9.70 -9.11 -3.35
N THR A 52 10.20 -8.92 -4.58
CA THR A 52 10.71 -7.62 -5.01
C THR A 52 9.57 -6.77 -5.55
N LEU A 53 9.22 -5.73 -4.80
CA LEU A 53 8.25 -4.72 -5.16
C LEU A 53 8.96 -3.61 -5.97
N THR A 54 8.30 -3.17 -7.03
CA THR A 54 8.79 -2.19 -7.99
C THR A 54 7.84 -1.00 -8.10
N PRO A 55 8.35 0.23 -8.35
CA PRO A 55 7.52 1.41 -8.53
C PRO A 55 6.44 1.19 -9.59
N LEU A 56 5.27 1.81 -9.43
CA LEU A 56 4.19 1.76 -10.41
C LEU A 56 4.63 2.28 -11.78
N SER A 57 5.55 3.26 -11.81
CA SER A 57 6.19 3.74 -13.04
C SER A 57 7.13 2.72 -13.72
N ALA A 58 7.50 1.63 -13.05
CA ALA A 58 8.38 0.61 -13.59
C ALA A 58 7.69 -0.21 -14.70
N LYS A 59 8.41 -0.40 -15.81
CA LYS A 59 7.89 -1.15 -16.97
C LYS A 59 7.55 -2.61 -16.66
N LYS A 60 8.26 -3.24 -15.74
CA LYS A 60 8.16 -4.67 -15.38
C LYS A 60 8.24 -4.87 -13.87
N GLY A 61 7.82 -6.04 -13.39
CA GLY A 61 7.89 -6.41 -11.98
C GLY A 61 6.58 -6.23 -11.22
N ILE A 62 6.60 -6.59 -9.94
CA ILE A 62 5.43 -6.55 -9.06
C ILE A 62 5.24 -5.12 -8.56
N ASN A 63 4.06 -4.54 -8.75
CA ASN A 63 3.72 -3.22 -8.23
C ASN A 63 2.90 -3.30 -6.95
N VAL A 64 2.07 -4.33 -6.82
CA VAL A 64 1.16 -4.50 -5.69
C VAL A 64 1.16 -5.94 -5.21
N VAL A 65 1.29 -6.14 -3.91
CA VAL A 65 1.01 -7.42 -3.25
C VAL A 65 -0.36 -7.33 -2.59
N LEU A 66 -1.23 -8.28 -2.89
CA LEU A 66 -2.54 -8.41 -2.28
C LEU A 66 -2.60 -9.67 -1.42
N ILE A 67 -3.04 -9.50 -0.17
CA ILE A 67 -3.12 -10.57 0.82
C ILE A 67 -4.53 -10.57 1.39
N PRO A 68 -5.34 -11.62 1.17
CA PRO A 68 -6.67 -11.69 1.76
C PRO A 68 -6.56 -11.76 3.28
N ASP A 69 -7.49 -11.14 4.00
CA ASP A 69 -7.54 -11.20 5.46
C ASP A 69 -7.85 -12.62 5.96
N LYS A 70 -8.82 -13.27 5.29
CA LYS A 70 -9.19 -14.67 5.51
C LYS A 70 -8.62 -15.58 4.43
N ARG A 71 -8.52 -16.87 4.73
CA ARG A 71 -8.06 -17.86 3.74
C ARG A 71 -9.13 -18.01 2.66
N VAL A 72 -8.77 -17.66 1.42
CA VAL A 72 -9.59 -17.93 0.23
C VAL A 72 -8.90 -19.00 -0.60
N THR A 73 -9.66 -19.94 -1.14
CA THR A 73 -9.12 -20.92 -2.09
C THR A 73 -9.19 -20.34 -3.49
N LYS A 74 -8.31 -20.78 -4.39
CA LYS A 74 -8.34 -20.35 -5.80
C LYS A 74 -9.69 -20.63 -6.47
N ASP A 75 -10.42 -21.63 -5.97
CA ASP A 75 -11.70 -22.09 -6.49
C ASP A 75 -12.92 -21.44 -5.80
N SER A 76 -12.71 -20.72 -4.68
CA SER A 76 -13.72 -19.89 -4.04
C SER A 76 -13.39 -18.42 -4.32
N LEU A 77 -13.96 -17.89 -5.40
CA LEU A 77 -13.99 -16.46 -5.69
C LEU A 77 -14.94 -15.70 -4.73
N GLU A 78 -15.10 -16.15 -3.49
CA GLU A 78 -15.56 -15.26 -2.44
C GLU A 78 -14.49 -14.19 -2.31
N LEU A 79 -14.68 -13.07 -3.02
CA LEU A 79 -13.86 -11.89 -2.87
C LEU A 79 -13.76 -11.64 -1.37
N PRO A 80 -12.57 -11.73 -0.78
CA PRO A 80 -12.44 -11.63 0.65
C PRO A 80 -13.00 -10.27 1.06
N SER A 81 -13.81 -10.27 2.11
CA SER A 81 -14.44 -9.03 2.60
C SER A 81 -13.40 -7.99 3.05
N LYS A 82 -12.14 -8.39 3.18
CA LYS A 82 -11.00 -7.54 3.46
C LYS A 82 -9.74 -8.08 2.77
N LEU A 83 -9.04 -7.22 2.05
CA LEU A 83 -7.72 -7.42 1.46
C LEU A 83 -6.72 -6.52 2.17
N TRP A 84 -5.47 -6.95 2.24
CA TRP A 84 -4.33 -6.14 2.61
C TRP A 84 -3.51 -5.84 1.35
N GLY A 85 -3.24 -4.57 1.10
CA GLY A 85 -2.40 -4.09 0.02
C GLY A 85 -1.04 -3.65 0.53
N ILE A 86 0.01 -4.03 -0.20
CA ILE A 86 1.37 -3.55 0.01
C ILE A 86 1.87 -3.01 -1.33
N GLU A 87 2.26 -1.74 -1.36
CA GLU A 87 2.81 -1.12 -2.57
C GLU A 87 3.74 0.06 -2.25
N ILE A 88 4.50 0.49 -3.26
CA ILE A 88 5.35 1.68 -3.16
C ILE A 88 4.48 2.92 -3.30
N CYS A 89 4.63 3.86 -2.38
CA CYS A 89 3.87 5.10 -2.40
C CYS A 89 4.16 5.90 -3.67
N GLN A 90 3.11 6.47 -4.27
CA GLN A 90 3.21 7.41 -5.38
C GLN A 90 3.64 8.80 -4.88
N ASP A 91 4.05 9.69 -5.78
CA ASP A 91 4.41 11.07 -5.42
C ASP A 91 3.26 11.77 -4.69
N VAL A 92 3.58 12.51 -3.63
CA VAL A 92 2.61 13.31 -2.87
C VAL A 92 3.05 14.78 -2.82
N GLN A 93 2.14 15.69 -3.14
CA GLN A 93 2.39 17.14 -3.13
C GLN A 93 2.05 17.74 -1.75
N GLY A 94 2.75 18.82 -1.38
CA GLY A 94 2.45 19.65 -0.22
C GLY A 94 1.61 20.88 -0.58
N THR A 95 0.59 21.18 0.23
CA THR A 95 -0.23 22.41 0.13
C THR A 95 0.22 23.53 1.07
N GLU A 96 0.86 23.21 2.20
CA GLU A 96 1.30 24.21 3.20
C GLU A 96 2.74 23.97 3.71
N GLN A 97 3.34 25.03 4.24
CA GLN A 97 4.74 25.08 4.68
C GLN A 97 5.05 24.11 5.84
N PHE A 98 4.05 23.79 6.66
CA PHE A 98 4.16 22.80 7.74
C PHE A 98 4.23 21.34 7.24
N PHE A 99 3.92 21.12 5.96
CA PHE A 99 3.83 19.78 5.36
C PHE A 99 4.88 19.53 4.27
N ALA A 100 5.26 20.54 3.47
CA ALA A 100 6.49 20.59 2.65
C ALA A 100 6.66 21.88 1.82
N GLY A 101 5.79 22.90 1.93
CA GLY A 101 5.85 24.08 1.05
C GLY A 101 4.93 23.94 -0.17
N LYS A 102 4.43 25.07 -0.68
CA LYS A 102 3.44 25.11 -1.76
C LYS A 102 4.05 24.58 -3.06
N GLY A 103 3.59 23.42 -3.52
CA GLY A 103 4.01 22.82 -4.79
C GLY A 103 5.30 22.01 -4.73
N GLU A 104 5.85 21.77 -3.54
CA GLU A 104 6.99 20.86 -3.36
C GLU A 104 6.51 19.43 -3.09
N LYS A 105 7.22 18.45 -3.65
CA LYS A 105 6.95 17.03 -3.38
C LYS A 105 7.35 16.71 -1.94
N MET A 106 6.43 16.17 -1.16
CA MET A 106 6.69 15.71 0.20
C MET A 106 7.63 14.50 0.21
N PHE A 107 7.45 13.61 -0.78
CA PHE A 107 8.37 12.53 -1.14
C PHE A 107 8.07 12.09 -2.58
N SER A 108 9.02 11.39 -3.18
CA SER A 108 8.89 10.85 -4.54
C SER A 108 8.56 9.36 -4.49
N GLU A 109 8.07 8.84 -5.60
CA GLU A 109 7.81 7.43 -5.81
C GLU A 109 9.08 6.63 -5.55
N GLY A 110 8.97 5.58 -4.73
CA GLY A 110 10.11 4.78 -4.29
C GLY A 110 10.75 5.22 -2.99
N ASP A 111 10.36 6.36 -2.42
CA ASP A 111 10.92 6.82 -1.15
C ASP A 111 10.33 6.10 0.06
N LYS A 112 9.07 5.67 -0.07
CA LYS A 112 8.25 5.11 1.02
C LYS A 112 7.38 3.97 0.53
N LEU A 113 7.04 3.08 1.45
CA LEU A 113 6.12 1.97 1.24
C LEU A 113 4.81 2.19 2.00
N LEU A 114 3.68 1.78 1.41
CA LEU A 114 2.36 1.82 2.01
C LEU A 114 1.87 0.40 2.31
N ILE A 115 1.29 0.21 3.50
CA ILE A 115 0.53 -0.98 3.85
C ILE A 115 -0.86 -0.53 4.29
N TYR A 116 -1.89 -1.09 3.66
CA TYR A 116 -3.28 -0.69 3.86
C TYR A 116 -4.22 -1.88 3.75
N THR A 117 -5.48 -1.65 4.09
CA THR A 117 -6.55 -2.61 3.84
C THR A 117 -7.58 -2.06 2.89
N VAL A 118 -8.24 -2.96 2.17
CA VAL A 118 -9.41 -2.71 1.35
C VAL A 118 -10.54 -3.60 1.83
N GLU A 119 -11.69 -3.04 2.21
CA GLU A 119 -12.90 -3.76 2.61
C GLU A 119 -13.91 -3.84 1.45
N TYR A 120 -14.52 -5.02 1.26
CA TYR A 120 -15.49 -5.31 0.20
C TYR A 120 -16.74 -6.03 0.75
N PRO A 121 -17.97 -5.76 0.24
CA PRO A 121 -18.30 -4.64 -0.65
C PRO A 121 -18.09 -3.31 0.06
N GLU A 122 -17.83 -2.25 -0.71
CA GLU A 122 -17.83 -0.90 -0.18
C GLU A 122 -19.22 -0.61 0.39
N LEU A 123 -19.33 -0.60 1.72
CA LEU A 123 -20.60 -0.33 2.38
C LEU A 123 -20.86 1.18 2.32
N PRO A 124 -22.11 1.62 2.07
CA PRO A 124 -22.45 3.04 2.13
C PRO A 124 -21.99 3.66 3.46
N ASN A 125 -21.23 4.75 3.39
CA ASN A 125 -20.64 5.45 4.54
C ASN A 125 -19.57 4.67 5.33
N LYS A 126 -19.05 3.55 4.82
CA LYS A 126 -17.82 2.93 5.33
C LYS A 126 -16.68 3.10 4.34
N ARG A 127 -15.48 3.29 4.90
CA ARG A 127 -14.27 3.48 4.12
C ARG A 127 -13.87 2.17 3.46
N ALA A 128 -13.74 2.20 2.14
CA ALA A 128 -13.23 1.06 1.39
C ALA A 128 -11.75 0.82 1.72
N ILE A 129 -10.93 1.87 1.82
CA ILE A 129 -9.49 1.76 2.08
C ILE A 129 -9.16 2.34 3.46
N ARG A 130 -8.29 1.65 4.20
CA ARG A 130 -7.84 2.09 5.54
C ARG A 130 -6.33 1.92 5.71
N LEU A 131 -5.67 2.96 6.20
CA LEU A 131 -4.26 2.94 6.58
C LEU A 131 -4.10 2.55 8.05
N PHE A 132 -2.97 1.95 8.41
CA PHE A 132 -2.63 1.60 9.78
C PHE A 132 -1.44 2.42 10.24
N PRO A 133 -1.61 3.29 11.26
CA PRO A 133 -0.48 4.06 11.75
C PRO A 133 0.48 3.13 12.50
N LYS A 134 1.78 3.29 12.25
CA LYS A 134 2.88 2.59 12.94
C LYS A 134 2.94 2.92 14.43
N LYS A 135 2.39 4.07 14.82
CA LYS A 135 2.35 4.58 16.19
C LYS A 135 1.18 5.55 16.36
N GLU A 136 0.81 5.83 17.61
CA GLU A 136 -0.13 6.90 17.92
C GLU A 136 0.39 8.24 17.38
N PHE A 137 -0.47 8.99 16.70
CA PHE A 137 -0.12 10.26 16.11
C PHE A 137 0.05 11.34 17.18
N ASN A 138 1.24 11.95 17.23
CA ASN A 138 1.48 13.13 18.05
C ASN A 138 1.53 14.39 17.18
N LYS A 139 0.51 15.24 17.29
CA LYS A 139 0.39 16.49 16.50
C LYS A 139 1.55 17.48 16.66
N ASP A 140 2.28 17.43 17.77
CA ASP A 140 3.35 18.38 18.08
C ASP A 140 4.70 17.93 17.50
N THR A 141 4.88 16.63 17.27
CA THR A 141 6.16 16.05 16.81
C THR A 141 6.08 15.34 15.47
N ASP A 142 4.90 14.86 15.09
CA ASP A 142 4.71 14.02 13.93
C ASP A 142 4.16 14.80 12.76
N ARG A 143 4.71 14.52 11.58
CA ARG A 143 4.04 14.86 10.33
C ARG A 143 2.98 13.78 10.10
N TRP A 144 1.70 14.14 10.11
CA TRP A 144 0.53 13.24 10.07
C TRP A 144 0.67 12.06 9.11
N ARG A 145 1.27 12.27 7.94
CA ARG A 145 1.45 11.24 6.92
C ARG A 145 2.55 10.23 7.22
N ASN A 146 3.61 10.64 7.92
CA ASN A 146 4.78 9.79 8.15
C ASN A 146 4.51 8.63 9.10
N VAL A 147 3.46 8.72 9.93
CA VAL A 147 3.11 7.60 10.82
C VAL A 147 2.52 6.42 10.05
N PHE A 148 2.08 6.59 8.81
CA PHE A 148 1.53 5.51 7.96
C PHE A 148 2.54 4.93 6.95
N LEU A 149 3.69 5.58 6.80
CA LEU A 149 4.67 5.28 5.74
C LEU A 149 5.81 4.43 6.27
N TYR A 150 6.18 3.39 5.52
CA TYR A 150 7.28 2.50 5.87
C TYR A 150 8.58 2.85 5.13
N ASN A 151 9.70 2.68 5.83
CA ASN A 151 11.07 2.92 5.37
C ASN A 151 11.88 1.63 5.29
N ASP A 152 13.10 1.76 4.79
CA ASP A 152 14.10 0.70 4.84
C ASP A 152 14.38 0.23 6.28
N ASN A 153 14.54 -1.07 6.46
CA ASN A 153 14.79 -1.79 7.71
C ASN A 153 13.68 -1.68 8.76
N GLU A 154 12.47 -1.25 8.38
CA GLU A 154 11.29 -1.31 9.25
C GLU A 154 10.57 -2.67 9.11
N VAL A 155 9.86 -3.05 10.18
CA VAL A 155 9.04 -4.26 10.23
C VAL A 155 7.59 -3.87 10.48
N PHE A 156 6.69 -4.40 9.65
CA PHE A 156 5.26 -4.38 9.91
C PHE A 156 4.84 -5.67 10.61
N ASP A 157 4.39 -5.53 11.85
CA ASP A 157 3.74 -6.59 12.59
C ASP A 157 2.50 -6.02 13.31
N ASN A 158 1.35 -6.14 12.65
CA ASN A 158 0.07 -5.75 13.22
C ASN A 158 -0.72 -7.00 13.61
N ILE A 159 -1.37 -6.98 14.78
CA ILE A 159 -2.15 -8.11 15.29
C ILE A 159 -3.39 -8.42 14.43
N GLU A 160 -3.95 -7.43 13.77
CA GLU A 160 -5.08 -7.58 12.84
C GLU A 160 -4.62 -8.05 11.45
N ALA A 161 -3.33 -7.93 11.13
CA ALA A 161 -2.82 -8.32 9.84
C ALA A 161 -2.51 -9.81 9.79
N PRO A 162 -2.85 -10.51 8.69
CA PRO A 162 -2.59 -11.92 8.54
C PRO A 162 -1.14 -12.20 8.09
N MET A 163 -0.24 -11.24 8.22
CA MET A 163 1.16 -11.33 7.85
C MET A 163 2.05 -10.48 8.76
N THR A 164 3.33 -10.80 8.77
CA THR A 164 4.41 -9.86 9.09
C THR A 164 5.16 -9.50 7.81
N VAL A 165 5.75 -8.31 7.76
CA VAL A 165 6.53 -7.84 6.60
C VAL A 165 7.82 -7.19 7.08
N GLU A 166 8.97 -7.73 6.70
CA GLU A 166 10.26 -7.06 6.81
C GLU A 166 10.55 -6.32 5.51
N ILE A 167 10.99 -5.06 5.61
CA ILE A 167 11.08 -4.13 4.49
C ILE A 167 12.53 -3.73 4.28
N HIS A 168 13.06 -4.03 3.09
CA HIS A 168 14.42 -3.66 2.70
C HIS A 168 14.40 -2.87 1.40
N LYS A 169 14.88 -1.64 1.42
CA LYS A 169 15.04 -0.85 0.20
C LYS A 169 16.23 -1.40 -0.57
N VAL A 170 16.05 -1.56 -1.88
CA VAL A 170 17.09 -2.01 -2.80
C VAL A 170 17.27 -0.98 -3.92
N GLU A 171 18.18 -1.25 -4.85
CA GLU A 171 18.47 -0.35 -5.96
C GLU A 171 17.24 -0.06 -6.84
N ASN A 172 17.32 1.02 -7.62
CA ASN A 172 16.28 1.43 -8.57
C ASN A 172 14.92 1.70 -7.91
N ASN A 173 14.92 2.22 -6.68
CA ASN A 173 13.70 2.56 -5.94
C ASN A 173 12.77 1.36 -5.67
N ASN A 174 13.31 0.14 -5.74
CA ASN A 174 12.57 -1.07 -5.42
C ASN A 174 12.65 -1.38 -3.92
N TYR A 175 11.76 -2.26 -3.46
CA TYR A 175 11.80 -2.84 -2.12
C TYR A 175 11.82 -4.36 -2.19
N GLN A 176 12.75 -4.98 -1.48
CA GLN A 176 12.69 -6.39 -1.16
C GLN A 176 11.86 -6.59 0.11
N LEU A 177 10.80 -7.37 0.01
CA LEU A 177 9.91 -7.70 1.10
C LEU A 177 10.09 -9.15 1.51
N LEU A 178 10.22 -9.39 2.81
CA LEU A 178 10.07 -10.72 3.40
C LEU A 178 8.72 -10.77 4.09
N ILE A 179 7.75 -11.43 3.46
CA ILE A 179 6.36 -11.48 3.90
C ILE A 179 6.10 -12.86 4.49
N THR A 180 5.81 -12.96 5.79
CA THR A 180 5.44 -14.23 6.42
C THR A 180 3.96 -14.23 6.74
N LEU A 181 3.19 -15.11 6.08
CA LEU A 181 1.77 -15.25 6.37
C LEU A 181 1.57 -16.03 7.68
N LYS A 182 0.80 -15.43 8.61
CA LYS A 182 0.47 -16.01 9.91
C LYS A 182 -0.48 -17.21 9.74
N PRO A 183 -0.47 -18.19 10.67
CA PRO A 183 -1.51 -19.22 10.73
C PRO A 183 -2.89 -18.57 10.85
N ARG A 184 -3.90 -19.12 10.15
CA ARG A 184 -5.27 -18.60 10.12
C ARG A 184 -6.28 -19.71 10.36
#